data_AF-X1H0W7-F1
#
_entry.id   AF-X1H0W7-F1
#
_cell.length_a   1.000
_cell.length_b   1.000
_cell.length_c   1.000
_cell.angle_alpha   90.00
_cell.angle_beta   90.00
_cell.angle_gamma   90.00
#
_symmetry.space_group_name_H-M   'P 1'
#
loop_
_entity.id
_entity.type
_entity.pdbx_description
1 polymer ?
#
loop_
_entity_poly.entity_id
_entity_poly.type
_entity_poly.pdbx_seq_one_letter_code
_entity_poly.pdbx_strand_id
1 'polypeptide(L)'
;MALIDKTFPTMDCSICILGPKMSDVGNHENITLITNAEVTDISGYIGNFEVTIKKRPRYVDEELCTACNDCVDICPVNVIDEYSGNLGWRKAIYIPYPQAVPASYIIDEKNCLGLSPLACGKCITECEKEAIIYEDTEKIFTYEVGAIIVAVGFVKFDASKIPEYGWGRYSNVITTFEFERLINAAGPTYGDLVRPSDLKRPNKVAFINCVGSRDERFNPYCSNFCCMETIKDSLLIKEHWPDVEVVIFYIDIRAFGKG
;
A
#
# COMPACT_ATOMS: atom_id res chain seq x y z
N MET A 1 -2.54 3.22 -5.93
CA MET A 1 -1.76 3.24 -7.18
C MET A 1 -0.34 2.71 -6.97
N ALA A 2 0.46 3.19 -6.00
CA ALA A 2 1.82 2.67 -5.77
C ALA A 2 1.92 1.14 -5.56
N LEU A 3 0.82 0.51 -5.11
CA LEU A 3 0.76 -0.90 -4.75
C LEU A 3 0.24 -1.82 -5.87
N ILE A 4 -0.25 -1.27 -7.00
CA ILE A 4 -0.66 -2.07 -8.16
C ILE A 4 0.51 -2.20 -9.15
N ASP A 5 0.56 -3.28 -9.92
CA ASP A 5 1.64 -3.56 -10.87
C ASP A 5 1.51 -2.72 -12.14
N LYS A 6 0.43 -2.93 -12.88
CA LYS A 6 0.10 -2.17 -14.09
C LYS A 6 -1.24 -1.46 -13.98
N THR A 7 -1.45 -0.48 -14.84
CA THR A 7 -2.68 0.29 -14.96
C THR A 7 -3.35 0.06 -16.30
N PHE A 8 -4.64 -0.26 -16.30
CA PHE A 8 -5.44 -0.24 -17.52
C PHE A 8 -5.77 1.22 -17.92
N PRO A 9 -6.03 1.51 -19.21
CA PRO A 9 -6.06 0.58 -20.35
C PRO A 9 -4.69 0.37 -21.01
N THR A 10 -3.71 1.22 -20.74
CA THR A 10 -2.42 1.24 -21.47
C THR A 10 -1.48 0.11 -21.09
N MET A 11 -1.73 -0.60 -19.99
CA MET A 11 -0.84 -1.61 -19.42
C MET A 11 0.54 -1.02 -19.06
N ASP A 12 0.58 0.27 -18.73
CA ASP A 12 1.78 0.89 -18.18
C ASP A 12 2.03 0.41 -16.75
N CYS A 13 3.29 0.31 -16.37
CA CYS A 13 3.64 0.08 -14.98
C CYS A 13 3.19 1.26 -14.12
N SER A 14 2.48 0.97 -13.03
CA SER A 14 1.87 1.99 -12.18
C SER A 14 2.91 2.97 -11.61
N ILE A 15 4.06 2.45 -11.15
CA ILE A 15 5.11 3.27 -10.57
C ILE A 15 5.84 4.11 -11.63
N CYS A 16 5.84 3.70 -12.91
CA CYS A 16 6.41 4.52 -13.98
C CYS A 16 5.61 5.81 -14.20
N ILE A 17 4.30 5.80 -13.93
CA ILE A 17 3.45 6.99 -13.99
C ILE A 17 3.49 7.77 -12.67
N LEU A 18 3.39 7.05 -11.55
CA LEU A 18 3.23 7.66 -10.23
C LEU A 18 4.57 8.13 -9.62
N GLY A 19 5.64 7.37 -9.81
CA GLY A 19 6.96 7.62 -9.21
C GLY A 19 7.51 9.02 -9.54
N PRO A 20 7.53 9.45 -10.82
CA PRO A 20 7.94 10.81 -11.16
C PRO A 20 7.09 11.88 -10.45
N LYS A 21 5.76 11.70 -10.39
CA LYS A 21 4.87 12.65 -9.70
C LYS A 21 5.12 12.70 -8.19
N MET A 22 5.40 11.56 -7.56
CA MET A 22 5.76 11.52 -6.15
C MET A 22 7.09 12.25 -5.90
N SER A 23 8.08 12.03 -6.77
CA SER A 23 9.37 12.72 -6.70
C SER A 23 9.21 14.23 -6.90
N ASP A 24 8.40 14.66 -7.88
CA ASP A 24 8.14 16.08 -8.13
C ASP A 24 7.52 16.74 -6.90
N VAL A 25 6.47 16.13 -6.31
CA VAL A 25 5.82 16.64 -5.10
C VAL A 25 6.79 16.67 -3.91
N GLY A 26 7.65 15.67 -3.76
CA GLY A 26 8.65 15.61 -2.70
C GLY A 26 9.71 16.70 -2.76
N ASN A 27 9.94 17.32 -3.92
CA ASN A 27 10.97 18.33 -4.15
C ASN A 27 10.42 19.70 -4.59
N HIS A 28 9.11 19.92 -4.51
CA HIS A 28 8.49 21.12 -5.07
C HIS A 28 8.56 22.31 -4.10
N GLU A 29 9.11 23.43 -4.54
CA GLU A 29 9.35 24.63 -3.71
C GLU A 29 8.07 25.21 -3.07
N ASN A 30 6.93 25.11 -3.76
CA ASN A 30 5.63 25.59 -3.25
C ASN A 30 4.75 24.51 -2.59
N ILE A 31 5.28 23.31 -2.35
CA ILE A 31 4.54 22.22 -1.70
C ILE A 31 5.31 21.74 -0.48
N THR A 32 4.72 21.92 0.70
CA THR A 32 5.23 21.29 1.93
C THR A 32 4.62 19.90 2.07
N LEU A 33 5.41 18.85 1.80
CA LEU A 33 4.99 17.48 1.97
C LEU A 33 5.14 17.04 3.44
N ILE A 34 4.02 16.81 4.12
CA ILE A 34 4.00 16.32 5.51
C ILE A 34 3.54 14.86 5.48
N THR A 35 4.48 13.92 5.59
CA THR A 35 4.18 12.48 5.67
C THR A 35 4.02 12.02 7.12
N ASN A 36 3.44 10.83 7.30
CA ASN A 36 3.15 10.23 8.62
C ASN A 36 2.35 11.18 9.54
N ALA A 37 1.40 11.92 8.95
CA ALA A 37 0.61 12.93 9.65
C ALA A 37 -0.87 12.83 9.32
N GLU A 38 -1.71 13.30 10.23
CA GLU A 38 -3.17 13.35 10.10
C GLU A 38 -3.70 14.73 10.48
N VAL A 39 -4.73 15.19 9.78
CA VAL A 39 -5.46 16.40 10.17
C VAL A 39 -6.39 16.03 11.33
N THR A 40 -6.24 16.70 12.47
CA THR A 40 -7.01 16.41 13.69
C THR A 40 -8.11 17.43 13.97
N ASP A 41 -7.92 18.68 13.54
CA ASP A 41 -8.90 19.74 13.72
C ASP A 41 -8.88 20.73 12.55
N ILE A 42 -10.06 21.24 12.20
CA ILE A 42 -10.26 22.27 11.17
C ILE A 42 -11.26 23.27 11.73
N SER A 43 -10.85 24.53 11.84
CA SER A 43 -11.71 25.64 12.25
C SER A 43 -11.65 26.79 11.22
N GLY A 44 -12.53 27.78 11.37
CA GLY A 44 -12.61 28.92 10.46
C GLY A 44 -13.63 28.78 9.34
N TYR A 45 -13.40 29.47 8.22
CA TYR A 45 -14.32 29.55 7.08
C TYR A 45 -13.57 29.73 5.76
N ILE A 46 -14.30 29.72 4.64
CA ILE A 46 -13.67 29.80 3.31
C ILE A 46 -12.74 31.01 3.17
N GLY A 47 -11.51 30.76 2.73
CA GLY A 47 -10.44 31.76 2.65
C GLY A 47 -9.64 31.97 3.94
N ASN A 48 -10.11 31.48 5.09
CA ASN A 48 -9.50 31.68 6.41
C ASN A 48 -9.72 30.42 7.29
N PHE A 49 -9.14 29.29 6.89
CA PHE A 49 -9.14 28.08 7.71
C PHE A 49 -7.89 28.03 8.58
N GLU A 50 -8.05 27.54 9.80
CA GLU A 50 -6.95 27.12 10.65
C GLU A 50 -7.01 25.59 10.76
N VAL A 51 -5.95 24.92 10.34
CA VAL A 51 -5.87 23.45 10.27
C VAL A 51 -4.79 22.96 11.21
N THR A 52 -5.17 22.07 12.12
CA THR A 52 -4.24 21.39 13.02
C THR A 52 -3.85 20.04 12.45
N ILE A 53 -2.55 19.81 12.32
CA ILE A 53 -1.94 18.58 11.80
C ILE A 53 -1.12 17.94 12.91
N LYS A 54 -1.38 16.66 13.15
CA LYS A 54 -0.63 15.80 14.07
C LYS A 54 0.30 14.91 13.27
N LYS A 55 1.62 15.11 13.38
CA LYS A 55 2.65 14.25 12.79
C LYS A 55 3.11 13.23 13.83
N ARG A 56 2.94 11.95 13.50
CA ARG A 56 3.38 10.83 14.33
C ARG A 56 4.91 10.70 14.28
N PRO A 57 5.55 10.22 15.37
CA PRO A 57 6.98 10.00 15.35
C PRO A 57 7.33 8.96 14.29
N ARG A 58 8.40 9.24 13.55
CA ARG A 58 8.97 8.30 12.58
C ARG A 58 10.06 7.46 13.23
N TYR A 59 10.66 7.99 14.31
CA TYR A 59 11.86 7.47 14.98
C TYR A 59 13.10 7.39 14.07
N VAL A 60 13.03 8.06 12.93
CA VAL A 60 14.09 8.17 11.93
C VAL A 60 14.05 9.60 11.41
N ASP A 61 15.19 10.28 11.45
CA ASP A 61 15.40 11.57 10.83
C ASP A 61 15.41 11.42 9.31
N GLU A 62 14.50 12.14 8.65
CA GLU A 62 14.30 12.06 7.20
C GLU A 62 15.45 12.70 6.42
N GLU A 63 16.17 13.66 7.00
CA GLU A 63 17.28 14.38 6.34
C GLU A 63 18.60 13.61 6.45
N LEU A 64 18.82 12.89 7.55
CA LEU A 64 20.03 12.10 7.76
C LEU A 64 19.94 10.69 7.15
N CYS A 65 18.73 10.14 7.00
CA CYS A 65 18.53 8.80 6.49
C CYS A 65 18.87 8.69 5.00
N THR A 66 19.74 7.73 4.65
CA THR A 66 20.16 7.48 3.27
C THR A 66 19.50 6.27 2.62
N ALA A 67 18.50 5.66 3.28
CA ALA A 67 17.82 4.45 2.81
C ALA A 67 18.76 3.27 2.42
N CYS A 68 19.85 3.04 3.18
CA CYS A 68 20.89 2.04 2.84
C CYS A 68 20.56 0.57 3.15
N ASN A 69 19.52 0.30 3.95
CA ASN A 69 19.02 -1.02 4.36
C ASN A 69 19.75 -1.75 5.51
N ASP A 70 20.90 -1.27 6.00
CA ASP A 70 21.65 -1.94 7.08
C ASP A 70 20.82 -2.16 8.35
N CYS A 71 20.00 -1.17 8.71
CA CYS A 71 19.13 -1.23 9.89
C CYS A 71 18.01 -2.29 9.79
N VAL A 72 17.58 -2.64 8.56
CA VAL A 72 16.57 -3.66 8.29
C VAL A 72 17.18 -5.04 8.47
N ASP A 73 18.37 -5.25 7.92
CA ASP A 73 19.03 -6.55 7.90
C ASP A 73 19.36 -7.06 9.30
N ILE A 74 19.67 -6.16 10.23
CA ILE A 74 19.96 -6.50 11.63
C ILE A 74 18.70 -6.62 12.52
N CYS A 75 17.53 -6.20 12.04
CA CYS A 75 16.30 -6.20 12.83
C CYS A 75 15.79 -7.63 13.09
N PRO A 76 15.65 -8.06 14.36
CA PRO A 76 15.22 -9.43 14.69
C PRO A 76 13.70 -9.63 14.57
N VAL A 77 12.92 -8.56 14.46
CA VAL A 77 11.45 -8.61 14.45
C VAL A 77 10.96 -8.89 13.03
N ASN A 78 10.05 -9.87 12.88
CA ASN A 78 9.30 -10.07 11.65
C ASN A 78 7.82 -9.79 11.92
N VAL A 79 7.23 -8.94 11.09
CA VAL A 79 5.82 -8.54 11.13
C VAL A 79 5.22 -8.86 9.77
N ILE A 80 3.92 -9.16 9.72
CA ILE A 80 3.20 -9.30 8.46
C ILE A 80 3.26 -7.96 7.72
N ASP A 81 3.61 -7.98 6.44
CA ASP A 81 3.69 -6.77 5.63
C ASP A 81 2.33 -6.41 5.02
N GLU A 82 1.74 -5.34 5.54
CA GLU A 82 0.46 -4.81 5.09
C GLU A 82 0.53 -4.26 3.66
N TYR A 83 1.70 -3.73 3.24
CA TYR A 83 1.92 -3.20 1.89
C TYR A 83 2.09 -4.31 0.86
N SER A 84 2.53 -5.50 1.27
CA SER A 84 2.52 -6.72 0.46
C SER A 84 1.18 -7.44 0.43
N GLY A 85 0.10 -6.81 0.91
CA GLY A 85 -1.22 -7.42 0.96
C GLY A 85 -1.30 -8.56 1.98
N ASN A 86 -0.51 -8.51 3.05
CA ASN A 86 -0.42 -9.57 4.06
C ASN A 86 0.12 -10.91 3.54
N LEU A 87 0.78 -10.93 2.37
CA LEU A 87 1.36 -12.12 1.76
C LEU A 87 2.87 -12.28 2.02
N GLY A 88 3.47 -11.35 2.77
CA GLY A 88 4.90 -11.31 3.04
C GLY A 88 5.21 -10.84 4.45
N TRP A 89 6.51 -10.71 4.73
CA TRP A 89 7.04 -10.26 6.00
C TRP A 89 7.85 -8.98 5.80
N ARG A 90 7.76 -8.07 6.77
CA ARG A 90 8.64 -6.91 6.91
C ARG A 90 9.28 -6.90 8.29
N LYS A 91 10.27 -6.04 8.46
CA LYS A 91 10.89 -5.76 9.75
C LYS A 91 10.14 -4.66 10.50
N ALA A 92 10.47 -4.48 11.79
CA ALA A 92 9.92 -3.37 12.57
C ALA A 92 10.39 -2.01 12.07
N ILE A 93 11.65 -1.90 11.61
CA ILE A 93 12.13 -0.75 10.83
C ILE A 93 12.01 -1.09 9.34
N TYR A 94 11.32 -0.27 8.57
CA TYR A 94 10.99 -0.60 7.18
C TYR A 94 10.74 0.65 6.32
N ILE A 95 10.76 0.47 5.00
CA ILE A 95 10.20 1.41 4.03
C ILE A 95 8.95 0.73 3.44
N PRO A 96 7.79 1.42 3.33
CA PRO A 96 6.55 0.81 2.85
C PRO A 96 6.64 0.06 1.52
N TYR A 97 7.40 0.61 0.57
CA TYR A 97 7.72 0.00 -0.73
C TYR A 97 8.96 0.70 -1.30
N PRO A 98 9.74 0.07 -2.19
CA PRO A 98 11.07 0.56 -2.57
C PRO A 98 11.13 1.99 -3.12
N GLN A 99 10.08 2.44 -3.81
CA GLN A 99 9.98 3.77 -4.41
C GLN A 99 9.19 4.77 -3.53
N ALA A 100 9.08 4.52 -2.23
CA ALA A 100 8.36 5.44 -1.33
C ALA A 100 9.03 6.82 -1.29
N VAL A 101 8.19 7.86 -1.17
CA VAL A 101 8.63 9.25 -1.00
C VAL A 101 8.04 9.78 0.31
N PRO A 102 8.87 10.30 1.23
CA PRO A 102 10.33 10.37 1.16
C PRO A 102 10.97 8.99 1.27
N ALA A 103 12.17 8.86 0.68
CA ALA A 103 12.98 7.65 0.74
C ALA A 103 13.68 7.57 2.12
N SER A 104 12.88 7.39 3.18
CA SER A 104 13.34 7.28 4.56
C SER A 104 12.59 6.18 5.29
N TYR A 105 13.32 5.47 6.16
CA TYR A 105 12.77 4.42 7.01
C TYR A 105 11.77 4.96 8.04
N ILE A 106 10.94 4.08 8.57
CA ILE A 106 10.06 4.34 9.71
C ILE A 106 10.11 3.12 10.65
N ILE A 107 10.01 3.36 11.96
CA ILE A 107 9.91 2.29 12.96
C ILE A 107 8.45 2.10 13.36
N ASP A 108 8.00 0.84 13.30
CA ASP A 108 6.71 0.39 13.79
C ASP A 108 6.69 0.37 15.32
N GLU A 109 6.00 1.36 15.90
CA GLU A 109 5.87 1.54 17.35
C GLU A 109 5.32 0.30 18.07
N LYS A 110 4.45 -0.48 17.41
CA LYS A 110 3.72 -1.57 18.06
C LYS A 110 4.54 -2.85 18.17
N ASN A 111 5.44 -3.05 17.21
CA ASN A 111 6.21 -4.29 17.07
C ASN A 111 7.70 -4.12 17.40
N CYS A 112 8.19 -2.88 17.49
CA CYS A 112 9.59 -2.62 17.81
C CYS A 112 9.92 -2.97 19.26
N LEU A 113 10.92 -3.83 19.45
CA LEU A 113 11.47 -4.18 20.77
C LEU A 113 12.38 -3.10 21.38
N GLY A 114 12.60 -1.99 20.68
CA GLY A 114 13.47 -0.91 21.12
C GLY A 114 12.75 0.27 21.76
N LEU A 115 11.45 0.45 21.52
CA LEU A 115 10.76 1.69 21.94
C LEU A 115 10.21 1.61 23.37
N SER A 116 9.48 0.54 23.72
CA SER A 116 9.01 0.38 25.10
C SER A 116 8.51 -1.06 25.38
N PRO A 117 9.16 -1.83 26.27
CA PRO A 117 10.44 -1.56 26.94
C PRO A 117 11.63 -1.61 25.97
N LEU A 118 12.70 -0.87 26.25
CA LEU A 118 13.95 -0.92 25.48
C LEU A 118 14.67 -2.25 25.70
N ALA A 119 14.36 -3.24 24.85
CA ALA A 119 14.96 -4.57 24.86
C ALA A 119 15.94 -4.78 23.68
N CYS A 120 15.94 -3.90 22.68
CA CYS A 120 16.78 -4.01 21.48
C CYS A 120 17.23 -2.62 21.00
N GLY A 121 18.50 -2.50 20.61
CA GLY A 121 19.08 -1.28 20.01
C GLY A 121 20.00 -1.58 18.82
N LYS A 122 19.81 -2.71 18.14
CA LYS A 122 20.74 -3.14 17.08
C LYS A 122 20.75 -2.18 15.88
N CYS A 123 19.58 -1.71 15.45
CA CYS A 123 19.48 -0.83 14.29
C CYS A 123 20.12 0.54 14.56
N ILE A 124 20.02 1.07 15.78
CA ILE A 124 20.68 2.34 16.14
C ILE A 124 22.21 2.19 16.16
N THR A 125 22.74 1.05 16.65
CA THR A 125 24.19 0.77 16.59
C THR A 125 24.71 0.65 15.16
N GLU A 126 23.92 0.07 14.25
CA GLU A 126 24.32 -0.15 12.86
C GLU A 126 24.21 1.12 12.00
N CYS A 127 23.39 2.10 12.41
CA CYS A 127 23.14 3.29 11.60
C CYS A 127 24.31 4.28 11.66
N GLU A 128 25.22 4.22 10.70
CA GLU A 128 26.39 5.12 10.61
C GLU A 128 26.03 6.62 10.54
N LYS A 129 24.83 6.94 10.02
CA LYS A 129 24.33 8.32 9.91
C LYS A 129 23.66 8.83 11.17
N GLU A 130 23.54 7.99 12.20
CA GLU A 130 22.87 8.32 13.47
C GLU A 130 21.44 8.85 13.26
N ALA A 131 20.78 8.39 12.20
CA ALA A 131 19.46 8.89 11.81
C ALA A 131 18.33 8.32 12.69
N ILE A 132 18.56 7.28 13.49
CA ILE A 132 17.53 6.63 14.31
C ILE A 132 17.43 7.33 15.67
N ILE A 133 16.22 7.82 15.99
CA ILE A 133 15.94 8.63 17.18
C ILE A 133 14.76 8.00 17.93
N TYR A 134 15.01 7.20 18.96
CA TYR A 134 13.94 6.51 19.71
C TYR A 134 13.10 7.46 20.57
N GLU A 135 13.66 8.62 20.91
CA GLU A 135 13.02 9.69 21.67
C GLU A 135 12.17 10.61 20.78
N ASP A 136 12.03 10.33 19.47
CA ASP A 136 11.15 11.10 18.59
C ASP A 136 9.72 11.03 19.12
N THR A 137 9.09 12.20 19.21
CA THR A 137 7.75 12.36 19.78
C THR A 137 6.82 12.98 18.76
N GLU A 138 5.53 12.83 19.02
CA GLU A 138 4.49 13.45 18.23
C GLU A 138 4.65 14.98 18.17
N LYS A 139 4.47 15.53 16.96
CA LYS A 139 4.58 16.96 16.69
C LYS A 139 3.22 17.48 16.20
N ILE A 140 2.78 18.60 16.77
CA ILE A 140 1.54 19.27 16.38
C ILE A 140 1.90 20.56 15.68
N PHE A 141 1.32 20.77 14.51
CA PHE A 141 1.49 21.96 13.68
C PHE A 141 0.14 22.59 13.39
N THR A 142 0.11 23.91 13.33
CA THR A 142 -1.07 24.68 12.92
C THR A 142 -0.73 25.47 11.67
N TYR A 143 -1.60 25.38 10.67
CA TYR A 143 -1.44 26.08 9.40
C TYR A 143 -2.69 26.88 9.06
N GLU A 144 -2.48 28.11 8.61
CA GLU A 144 -3.53 28.94 8.03
C GLU A 144 -3.61 28.66 6.52
N VAL A 145 -4.80 28.29 6.03
CA VAL A 145 -5.01 27.96 4.61
C VAL A 145 -6.32 28.57 4.08
N GLY A 146 -6.33 28.93 2.80
CA GLY A 146 -7.53 29.50 2.17
C GLY A 146 -8.53 28.45 1.66
N ALA A 147 -8.05 27.25 1.32
CA ALA A 147 -8.85 26.19 0.73
C ALA A 147 -8.34 24.80 1.15
N ILE A 148 -9.24 23.82 1.17
CA ILE A 148 -8.96 22.43 1.53
C ILE A 148 -9.45 21.53 0.41
N ILE A 149 -8.60 20.61 -0.04
CA ILE A 149 -8.93 19.58 -1.04
C ILE A 149 -8.88 18.22 -0.35
N VAL A 150 -10.00 17.50 -0.35
CA VAL A 150 -10.09 16.16 0.25
C VAL A 150 -9.83 15.10 -0.81
N ALA A 151 -8.69 14.40 -0.68
CA ALA A 151 -8.25 13.36 -1.61
C ALA A 151 -7.76 12.09 -0.89
N VAL A 152 -8.44 11.68 0.18
CA VAL A 152 -8.06 10.54 1.05
C VAL A 152 -8.29 9.16 0.43
N GLY A 153 -8.80 9.10 -0.80
CA GLY A 153 -8.98 7.86 -1.56
C GLY A 153 -10.19 7.03 -1.11
N PHE A 154 -10.00 5.73 -1.03
CA PHE A 154 -11.06 4.74 -0.73
C PHE A 154 -10.53 3.63 0.17
N VAL A 155 -11.45 2.87 0.76
CA VAL A 155 -11.15 1.67 1.55
C VAL A 155 -11.60 0.43 0.79
N LYS A 156 -10.77 -0.61 0.80
CA LYS A 156 -11.10 -1.91 0.19
C LYS A 156 -12.31 -2.54 0.88
N PHE A 157 -13.14 -3.23 0.12
CA PHE A 157 -14.19 -4.05 0.71
C PHE A 157 -13.57 -5.22 1.51
N ASP A 158 -14.07 -5.44 2.71
CA ASP A 158 -13.68 -6.57 3.56
C ASP A 158 -14.41 -7.84 3.11
N ALA A 159 -13.68 -8.70 2.38
CA ALA A 159 -14.22 -9.92 1.81
C ALA A 159 -14.66 -10.95 2.87
N SER A 160 -14.23 -10.84 4.13
CA SER A 160 -14.67 -11.73 5.21
C SER A 160 -16.17 -11.62 5.50
N LYS A 161 -16.79 -10.50 5.10
CA LYS A 161 -18.24 -10.27 5.21
C LYS A 161 -19.07 -11.17 4.29
N ILE A 162 -18.44 -11.85 3.32
CA ILE A 162 -19.08 -12.78 2.38
C ILE A 162 -18.51 -14.18 2.61
N PRO A 163 -18.93 -14.88 3.69
CA PRO A 163 -18.31 -16.13 4.11
C PRO A 163 -18.45 -17.26 3.08
N GLU A 164 -19.44 -17.19 2.19
CA GLU A 164 -19.65 -18.16 1.11
C GLU A 164 -18.48 -18.24 0.10
N TYR A 165 -17.67 -17.18 -0.03
CA TYR A 165 -16.47 -17.19 -0.89
C TYR A 165 -15.21 -17.67 -0.15
N GLY A 166 -15.23 -17.72 1.19
CA GLY A 166 -14.18 -18.37 1.97
C GLY A 166 -12.85 -17.62 2.05
N TRP A 167 -12.81 -16.31 1.78
CA TRP A 167 -11.63 -15.48 2.04
C TRP A 167 -11.26 -15.55 3.54
N GLY A 168 -9.97 -15.73 3.84
CA GLY A 168 -9.47 -16.00 5.20
C GLY A 168 -9.66 -17.44 5.70
N ARG A 169 -10.48 -18.27 5.03
CA ARG A 169 -10.63 -19.71 5.34
C ARG A 169 -9.84 -20.59 4.39
N TYR A 170 -9.86 -20.25 3.10
CA TYR A 170 -9.16 -21.00 2.05
C TYR A 170 -7.94 -20.21 1.61
N SER A 171 -6.74 -20.78 1.80
CA SER A 171 -5.48 -20.08 1.52
C SER A 171 -5.30 -19.62 0.07
N ASN A 172 -6.01 -20.24 -0.87
CA ASN A 172 -5.95 -19.88 -2.30
C ASN A 172 -7.10 -18.95 -2.75
N VAL A 173 -7.95 -18.49 -1.81
CA VAL A 173 -8.92 -17.43 -2.08
C VAL A 173 -8.30 -16.12 -1.62
N ILE A 174 -7.92 -15.30 -2.59
CA ILE A 174 -7.32 -13.98 -2.39
C ILE A 174 -8.16 -12.89 -3.07
N THR A 175 -8.06 -11.67 -2.57
CA THR A 175 -8.63 -10.47 -3.19
C THR A 175 -7.79 -10.03 -4.40
N THR A 176 -8.39 -9.25 -5.30
CA THR A 176 -7.67 -8.64 -6.43
C THR A 176 -6.47 -7.81 -5.96
N PHE A 177 -6.56 -7.14 -4.81
CA PHE A 177 -5.42 -6.38 -4.29
C PHE A 177 -4.27 -7.27 -3.81
N GLU A 178 -4.57 -8.40 -3.18
CA GLU A 178 -3.57 -9.41 -2.81
C GLU A 178 -2.93 -10.01 -4.06
N PHE A 179 -3.73 -10.28 -5.09
CA PHE A 179 -3.24 -10.71 -6.40
C PHE A 179 -2.29 -9.68 -7.02
N GLU A 180 -2.65 -8.41 -7.04
CA GLU A 180 -1.80 -7.31 -7.51
C GLU A 180 -0.45 -7.28 -6.80
N ARG A 181 -0.44 -7.46 -5.47
CA ARG A 181 0.83 -7.55 -4.72
C ARG A 181 1.61 -8.79 -5.09
N LEU A 182 0.93 -9.92 -5.26
CA LEU A 182 1.55 -11.18 -5.61
C LEU A 182 2.30 -11.09 -6.95
N ILE A 183 1.67 -10.57 -8.00
CA ILE A 183 2.26 -10.49 -9.35
C ILE A 183 3.14 -9.24 -9.58
N ASN A 184 3.19 -8.32 -8.61
CA ASN A 184 4.06 -7.16 -8.70
C ASN A 184 5.54 -7.55 -8.60
N ALA A 185 6.39 -6.98 -9.45
CA ALA A 185 7.84 -7.28 -9.45
C ALA A 185 8.54 -6.93 -8.11
N ALA A 186 8.07 -5.90 -7.40
CA ALA A 186 8.53 -5.52 -6.06
C ALA A 186 7.62 -6.09 -4.95
N GLY A 187 6.79 -7.08 -5.28
CA GLY A 187 5.93 -7.81 -4.36
C GLY A 187 6.64 -8.96 -3.66
N PRO A 188 5.95 -9.65 -2.73
CA PRO A 188 6.53 -10.70 -1.89
C PRO A 188 6.95 -11.97 -2.65
N THR A 189 6.52 -12.13 -3.90
CA THR A 189 6.87 -13.28 -4.74
C THR A 189 7.75 -12.90 -5.94
N TYR A 190 8.24 -11.65 -5.97
CA TYR A 190 9.06 -11.11 -7.06
C TYR A 190 8.39 -11.21 -8.44
N GLY A 191 7.05 -11.10 -8.45
CA GLY A 191 6.23 -11.11 -9.66
C GLY A 191 5.85 -12.49 -10.20
N ASP A 192 5.99 -13.57 -9.43
CA ASP A 192 5.56 -14.90 -9.88
C ASP A 192 4.09 -15.21 -9.53
N LEU A 193 3.40 -15.94 -10.40
CA LEU A 193 2.03 -16.38 -10.15
C LEU A 193 2.02 -17.69 -9.37
N VAL A 194 1.79 -17.60 -8.07
CA VAL A 194 1.80 -18.73 -7.15
C VAL A 194 0.53 -18.82 -6.31
N ARG A 195 0.21 -20.04 -5.86
CA ARG A 195 -0.84 -20.28 -4.86
C ARG A 195 -0.29 -20.04 -3.46
N PRO A 196 -0.91 -19.22 -2.59
CA PRO A 196 -0.38 -18.97 -1.26
C PRO A 196 -0.26 -20.22 -0.37
N SER A 197 -1.09 -21.27 -0.62
CA SER A 197 -1.02 -22.52 0.14
C SER A 197 0.28 -23.31 -0.01
N ASP A 198 0.89 -23.30 -1.19
CA ASP A 198 2.01 -24.19 -1.52
C ASP A 198 3.07 -23.62 -2.45
N LEU A 199 2.94 -22.33 -2.79
CA LEU A 199 3.83 -21.56 -3.66
C LEU A 199 4.02 -22.17 -5.06
N LYS A 200 3.09 -23.05 -5.49
CA LYS A 200 3.11 -23.60 -6.85
C LYS A 200 2.26 -22.76 -7.78
N ARG A 201 2.64 -22.75 -9.06
CA ARG A 201 1.86 -22.12 -10.12
C ARG A 201 0.47 -22.79 -10.25
N PRO A 202 -0.63 -22.02 -10.25
CA PRO A 202 -1.95 -22.55 -10.54
C PRO A 202 -2.07 -22.89 -12.04
N ASN A 203 -2.73 -24.00 -12.37
CA ASN A 203 -3.10 -24.29 -13.76
C ASN A 203 -4.37 -23.54 -14.20
N LYS A 204 -5.20 -23.14 -13.23
CA LYS A 204 -6.46 -22.40 -13.47
C LYS A 204 -6.63 -21.30 -12.43
N VAL A 205 -7.10 -20.14 -12.87
CA VAL A 205 -7.45 -18.98 -12.05
C VAL A 205 -8.89 -18.58 -12.35
N ALA A 206 -9.66 -18.32 -11.30
CA ALA A 206 -11.03 -17.83 -11.42
C ALA A 206 -11.14 -16.45 -10.75
N PHE A 207 -11.64 -15.46 -11.49
CA PHE A 207 -12.03 -14.16 -10.96
C PHE A 207 -13.53 -14.11 -10.71
N ILE A 208 -13.94 -13.53 -9.58
CA ILE A 208 -15.33 -13.27 -9.25
C ILE A 208 -15.51 -11.75 -9.17
N ASN A 209 -16.26 -11.18 -10.11
CA ASN A 209 -16.56 -9.76 -10.10
C ASN A 209 -17.71 -9.43 -9.13
N CYS A 210 -17.88 -8.15 -8.82
CA CYS A 210 -18.94 -7.64 -7.95
C CYS A 210 -18.91 -8.15 -6.49
N VAL A 211 -17.78 -8.69 -6.02
CA VAL A 211 -17.62 -9.04 -4.59
C VAL A 211 -17.77 -7.77 -3.74
N GLY A 212 -18.83 -7.71 -2.94
CA GLY A 212 -19.16 -6.57 -2.09
C GLY A 212 -19.65 -5.32 -2.84
N SER A 213 -20.10 -5.44 -4.10
CA SER A 213 -20.64 -4.35 -4.92
C SER A 213 -21.83 -4.83 -5.72
N ARG A 214 -22.81 -3.97 -5.98
CA ARG A 214 -24.10 -4.36 -6.59
C ARG A 214 -24.76 -5.52 -5.81
N ASP A 215 -24.62 -5.47 -4.49
CA ASP A 215 -25.20 -6.41 -3.54
C ASP A 215 -25.91 -5.60 -2.46
N GLU A 216 -27.24 -5.71 -2.39
CA GLU A 216 -28.09 -5.00 -1.42
C GLU A 216 -27.77 -5.33 0.04
N ARG A 217 -27.10 -6.46 0.31
CA ARG A 217 -26.63 -6.82 1.67
C ARG A 217 -25.47 -5.93 2.13
N PHE A 218 -24.72 -5.34 1.19
CA PHE A 218 -23.49 -4.61 1.47
C PHE A 218 -23.47 -3.23 0.80
N ASN A 219 -23.21 -3.19 -0.51
CA ASN A 219 -23.11 -1.96 -1.29
C ASN A 219 -23.95 -2.10 -2.57
N PRO A 220 -25.05 -1.33 -2.70
CA PRO A 220 -25.92 -1.41 -3.88
C PRO A 220 -25.30 -0.77 -5.13
N TYR A 221 -24.19 -0.03 -4.99
CA TYR A 221 -23.53 0.65 -6.10
C TYR A 221 -22.49 -0.24 -6.81
N CYS A 222 -22.10 0.17 -8.02
CA CYS A 222 -21.00 -0.42 -8.77
C CYS A 222 -19.68 0.27 -8.40
N SER A 223 -18.65 -0.52 -8.09
CA SER A 223 -17.29 -0.02 -7.79
C SER A 223 -16.52 0.51 -9.00
N ASN A 224 -17.14 0.60 -10.18
CA ASN A 224 -16.60 1.26 -11.39
C ASN A 224 -15.40 0.55 -12.05
N PHE A 225 -14.32 0.28 -11.32
CA PHE A 225 -13.03 -0.15 -11.85
C PHE A 225 -12.84 -1.67 -11.95
N CYS A 226 -13.52 -2.46 -11.10
CA CYS A 226 -13.21 -3.89 -10.90
C CYS A 226 -13.33 -4.76 -12.17
N CYS A 227 -14.21 -4.40 -13.12
CA CYS A 227 -14.29 -5.12 -14.39
C CYS A 227 -13.01 -4.95 -15.23
N MET A 228 -12.50 -3.73 -15.32
CA MET A 228 -11.29 -3.43 -16.09
C MET A 228 -10.04 -3.96 -15.40
N GLU A 229 -10.00 -3.92 -14.08
CA GLU A 229 -8.92 -4.52 -13.30
C GLU A 229 -8.84 -6.03 -13.56
N THR A 230 -9.96 -6.75 -13.45
CA THR A 230 -9.99 -8.19 -13.75
C THR A 230 -9.55 -8.50 -15.19
N ILE A 231 -9.93 -7.67 -16.17
CA ILE A 231 -9.51 -7.84 -17.58
C ILE A 231 -7.99 -7.62 -17.71
N LYS A 232 -7.47 -6.54 -17.10
CA LYS A 232 -6.03 -6.23 -17.06
C LYS A 232 -5.23 -7.40 -16.46
N ASP A 233 -5.66 -7.90 -15.31
CA ASP A 233 -5.02 -9.01 -14.60
C ASP A 233 -5.05 -10.30 -15.42
N SER A 234 -6.19 -10.57 -16.07
CA SER A 234 -6.34 -11.73 -16.95
C SER A 234 -5.39 -11.65 -18.15
N LEU A 235 -5.23 -10.47 -18.74
CA LEU A 235 -4.27 -10.24 -19.81
C LEU A 235 -2.83 -10.41 -19.32
N LEU A 236 -2.48 -9.89 -18.14
CA LEU A 236 -1.17 -10.09 -17.53
C LEU A 236 -0.85 -11.57 -17.30
N ILE A 237 -1.82 -12.33 -16.79
CA ILE A 237 -1.67 -13.77 -16.62
C ILE A 237 -1.40 -14.44 -17.97
N LYS A 238 -2.15 -14.08 -19.01
CA LYS A 238 -1.98 -14.67 -20.35
C LYS A 238 -0.68 -14.26 -21.05
N GLU A 239 -0.16 -13.07 -20.75
CA GLU A 239 1.12 -12.58 -21.27
C GLU A 239 2.30 -13.36 -20.66
N HIS A 240 2.31 -13.56 -19.33
CA HIS A 240 3.45 -14.17 -18.62
C HIS A 240 3.33 -15.69 -18.45
N TRP A 241 2.10 -16.20 -18.33
CA TRP A 241 1.79 -17.61 -18.11
C TRP A 241 0.66 -18.08 -19.04
N PRO A 242 0.91 -18.19 -20.36
CA PRO A 242 -0.13 -18.41 -21.38
C PRO A 242 -0.95 -19.69 -21.18
N ASP A 243 -0.34 -20.73 -20.59
CA ASP A 243 -0.96 -22.04 -20.33
C ASP A 243 -1.97 -22.02 -19.17
N VAL A 244 -2.00 -20.96 -18.35
CA VAL A 244 -2.92 -20.85 -17.21
C VAL A 244 -4.32 -20.51 -17.72
N GLU A 245 -5.30 -21.37 -17.45
CA GLU A 245 -6.70 -21.12 -17.80
C GLU A 245 -7.27 -20.01 -16.91
N VAL A 246 -7.90 -19.00 -17.49
CA VAL A 246 -8.53 -17.90 -16.74
C VAL A 246 -10.03 -17.89 -17.01
N VAL A 247 -10.83 -17.90 -15.94
CA VAL A 247 -12.29 -17.82 -16.00
C VAL A 247 -12.76 -16.61 -15.22
N ILE A 248 -13.62 -15.78 -15.82
CA ILE A 248 -14.16 -14.58 -15.18
C ILE A 248 -15.66 -14.77 -14.97
N PHE A 249 -16.10 -14.82 -13.71
CA PHE A 249 -17.51 -14.81 -13.32
C PHE A 249 -17.96 -13.36 -13.14
N TYR A 250 -18.89 -12.91 -13.99
CA TYR A 250 -19.39 -11.55 -13.97
C TYR A 250 -20.91 -11.50 -14.21
N ILE A 251 -21.53 -10.39 -13.79
CA ILE A 251 -22.93 -10.07 -14.15
C ILE A 251 -22.95 -9.32 -15.48
N ASP A 252 -22.25 -8.18 -15.53
CA ASP A 252 -22.01 -7.39 -16.73
C ASP A 252 -20.54 -7.00 -16.80
N ILE A 253 -19.96 -6.91 -18.01
CA ILE A 253 -18.67 -6.27 -18.22
C ILE A 253 -18.89 -4.78 -18.44
N ARG A 254 -18.33 -3.96 -17.54
CA ARG A 254 -18.44 -2.50 -17.59
C ARG A 254 -17.12 -1.86 -18.01
N ALA A 255 -16.77 -2.01 -19.28
CA ALA A 255 -15.60 -1.39 -19.91
C ALA A 255 -15.97 -0.04 -20.55
N PHE A 256 -16.39 0.91 -19.70
CA PHE A 256 -16.74 2.27 -20.14
C PHE A 256 -15.57 3.23 -19.92
N GLY A 257 -15.50 4.29 -20.73
CA GLY A 257 -14.37 5.22 -20.76
C GLY A 257 -13.54 5.04 -22.04
N LYS A 258 -12.57 5.93 -22.25
CA LYS A 258 -11.70 5.88 -23.42
C LYS A 258 -10.47 5.01 -23.09
N GLY A 259 -10.20 4.05 -23.98
CA GLY A 259 -8.96 3.26 -24.03
C GLY A 259 -7.78 4.07 -24.53
#